data_AF-A0A6I7MZW7-F1
#
_entry.id   AF-A0A6I7MZW7-F1
#
_cell.length_a   1.000
_cell.length_b   1.000
_cell.length_c   1.000
_cell.angle_alpha   90.00
_cell.angle_beta   90.00
_cell.angle_gamma   90.00
#
_symmetry.space_group_name_H-M   'P 1'
#
loop_
_entity.id
_entity.type
_entity.pdbx_description
1 polymer ?
#
loop_
_entity_poly.entity_id
_entity_poly.type
_entity_poly.pdbx_seq_one_letter_code
_entity_poly.pdbx_strand_id
1 'polypeptide(L)'
;MRLKLKIYVIAALLLGTAACKADKSDNKLLGNWYGFDADSAYYELYIKDTLIILNHEKLGIAEYVYEKDGDKLITTTPLFFERVWSLDTLTDSIVVISDSLGVRKFQRMDIEVDFFKSLNDSTEYYRFRENFVLRNPKFKTD
;
A
#
# COMPACT_ATOMS: atom_id res chain seq x y z
N MET A 1 22.67 35.04 -39.99
CA MET A 1 22.84 34.76 -38.53
C MET A 1 21.53 34.70 -37.75
N ARG A 2 20.55 35.60 -37.99
CA ARG A 2 19.28 35.68 -37.24
C ARG A 2 18.30 34.49 -37.40
N LEU A 3 18.38 33.74 -38.51
CA LEU A 3 17.49 32.61 -38.77
C LEU A 3 17.82 31.36 -37.93
N LYS A 4 19.12 31.10 -37.70
CA LYS A 4 19.59 29.98 -36.89
C LYS A 4 19.17 30.13 -35.42
N LEU A 5 19.21 31.36 -34.90
CA LEU A 5 18.82 31.66 -33.52
C LEU A 5 17.34 31.34 -33.22
N LYS A 6 16.44 31.56 -34.20
CA LYS A 6 15.01 31.24 -34.04
C LYS A 6 14.75 29.73 -33.97
N ILE A 7 15.52 28.92 -34.70
CA ILE A 7 15.39 27.46 -34.69
C ILE A 7 15.83 26.89 -33.33
N TYR A 8 16.90 27.42 -32.73
CA TYR A 8 17.35 26.99 -31.40
C TYR A 8 16.35 27.33 -30.30
N VAL A 9 15.65 28.47 -30.39
CA VAL A 9 14.61 28.85 -29.42
C VAL A 9 13.39 27.93 -29.53
N ILE A 10 12.98 27.55 -30.73
CA ILE A 10 11.86 26.61 -30.95
C ILE A 10 12.22 25.20 -30.49
N ALA A 11 13.45 24.74 -30.76
CA ALA A 11 13.93 23.45 -30.30
C ALA A 11 14.05 23.38 -28.76
N ALA A 12 14.48 24.46 -28.10
CA ALA A 12 14.52 24.55 -26.65
C ALA A 12 13.12 24.57 -26.02
N LEU A 13 12.14 25.19 -26.69
CA LEU A 13 10.74 25.22 -26.23
C LEU A 13 10.08 23.83 -26.32
N LEU A 14 10.37 23.07 -27.39
CA LEU A 14 9.88 21.70 -27.59
C LEU A 14 10.49 20.69 -26.62
N LEU A 15 11.76 20.89 -26.22
CA LEU A 15 12.43 20.05 -25.23
C LEU A 15 11.94 20.30 -23.80
N GLY A 16 11.41 21.49 -23.49
CA GLY A 16 10.84 21.81 -22.17
C GLY A 16 9.48 21.17 -21.90
N THR A 17 8.67 20.91 -22.94
CA THR A 17 7.33 20.30 -22.79
C THR A 17 7.34 18.77 -22.86
N ALA A 18 8.47 18.16 -23.22
CA ALA A 18 8.71 16.72 -23.12
C ALA A 18 9.20 16.31 -21.73
N ALA A 19 9.25 17.23 -20.76
CA ALA A 19 9.43 16.90 -19.35
C ALA A 19 8.33 15.93 -18.94
N CYS A 20 8.74 14.69 -18.67
CA CYS A 20 7.91 13.57 -18.25
C CYS A 20 6.74 14.05 -17.40
N LYS A 21 5.51 13.87 -17.90
CA LYS A 21 4.41 13.56 -16.98
C LYS A 21 4.87 12.33 -16.22
N ALA A 22 5.26 12.49 -14.95
CA ALA A 22 5.34 11.36 -14.06
C ALA A 22 3.95 10.73 -14.10
N ASP A 23 3.84 9.54 -14.69
CA ASP A 23 2.65 8.74 -14.53
C ASP A 23 2.50 8.57 -13.02
N LYS A 24 1.51 9.28 -12.45
CA LYS A 24 1.02 8.92 -11.13
C LYS A 24 0.44 7.54 -11.31
N SER A 25 1.26 6.54 -11.04
CA SER A 25 0.87 5.16 -10.87
C SER A 25 -0.44 5.15 -10.07
N ASP A 26 -1.55 4.82 -10.73
CA ASP A 26 -2.86 4.61 -10.10
C ASP A 26 -2.85 3.25 -9.36
N ASN A 27 -1.80 3.02 -8.58
CA ASN A 27 -1.69 1.82 -7.78
C ASN A 27 -2.66 1.96 -6.61
N LYS A 28 -3.87 1.45 -6.82
CA LYS A 28 -4.94 1.43 -5.82
C LYS A 28 -4.57 0.65 -4.56
N LEU A 29 -3.52 -0.19 -4.58
CA LEU A 29 -2.99 -0.82 -3.37
C LEU A 29 -2.23 0.18 -2.49
N LEU A 30 -1.81 1.34 -2.97
CA LEU A 30 -1.09 2.31 -2.14
C LEU A 30 -2.00 2.84 -1.02
N GLY A 31 -1.58 2.65 0.21
CA GLY A 31 -2.37 3.05 1.36
C GLY A 31 -1.98 2.32 2.63
N ASN A 32 -2.61 2.79 3.70
CA ASN A 32 -2.59 2.12 4.98
C ASN A 32 -3.83 1.22 5.03
N TRP A 33 -3.61 -0.09 5.11
CA TRP A 33 -4.65 -1.11 5.09
C TRP A 33 -4.63 -1.89 6.39
N TYR A 34 -5.81 -2.31 6.82
CA TYR A 34 -6.01 -2.85 8.14
C TYR A 34 -6.95 -4.05 8.12
N GLY A 35 -6.57 -5.17 8.76
CA GLY A 35 -7.40 -6.36 8.90
C GLY A 35 -7.27 -7.03 10.27
N PHE A 36 -8.28 -7.81 10.65
CA PHE A 36 -8.21 -8.73 11.79
C PHE A 36 -8.38 -10.16 11.28
N ASP A 37 -7.71 -11.11 11.92
CA ASP A 37 -7.97 -12.53 11.74
C ASP A 37 -9.03 -13.04 12.75
N ALA A 38 -9.53 -14.25 12.51
CA ALA A 38 -10.62 -14.84 13.30
C ALA A 38 -10.25 -15.07 14.78
N ASP A 39 -8.97 -15.24 15.11
CA ASP A 39 -8.46 -15.39 16.47
C ASP A 39 -8.09 -14.03 17.10
N SER A 40 -8.50 -12.92 16.50
CA SER A 40 -8.10 -11.55 16.86
C SER A 40 -6.61 -11.26 16.63
N ALA A 41 -5.87 -12.13 15.93
CA ALA A 41 -4.53 -11.80 15.49
C ALA A 41 -4.59 -10.62 14.53
N TYR A 42 -3.80 -9.61 14.90
CA TYR A 42 -3.75 -8.33 14.21
C TYR A 42 -2.82 -8.40 12.99
N TYR A 43 -3.26 -7.82 11.86
CA TYR A 43 -2.41 -7.63 10.69
C TYR A 43 -2.60 -6.23 10.08
N GLU A 44 -1.51 -5.48 10.00
CA GLU A 44 -1.43 -4.25 9.20
C GLU A 44 -0.81 -4.52 7.86
N LEU A 45 -1.25 -3.78 6.85
CA LEU A 45 -0.59 -3.72 5.56
C LEU A 45 -0.31 -2.27 5.25
N TYR A 46 0.92 -1.83 5.49
CA TYR A 46 1.38 -0.54 4.99
C TYR A 46 2.00 -0.74 3.62
N ILE A 47 1.29 -0.27 2.60
CA ILE A 47 1.71 -0.44 1.21
C ILE A 47 2.21 0.91 0.70
N LYS A 48 3.54 1.02 0.61
CA LYS A 48 4.21 2.18 0.04
C LYS A 48 5.15 1.72 -1.05
N ASP A 49 4.94 2.23 -2.26
CA ASP A 49 5.72 1.94 -3.47
C ASP A 49 5.85 0.43 -3.73
N THR A 50 6.87 -0.23 -3.17
CA THR A 50 7.17 -1.66 -3.35
C THR A 50 7.27 -2.43 -2.03
N LEU A 51 6.92 -1.81 -0.90
CA LEU A 51 7.04 -2.41 0.43
C LEU A 51 5.66 -2.65 1.05
N ILE A 52 5.49 -3.85 1.60
CA ILE A 52 4.43 -4.22 2.54
C ILE A 52 5.08 -4.35 3.92
N ILE A 53 4.51 -3.69 4.92
CA ILE A 53 4.88 -3.93 6.32
C ILE A 53 3.73 -4.61 7.02
N LEU A 54 4.01 -5.76 7.61
CA LEU A 54 3.11 -6.56 8.43
C LEU A 54 3.50 -6.39 9.89
N ASN A 55 2.65 -5.79 10.71
CA ASN A 55 2.79 -5.91 12.16
C ASN A 55 1.92 -7.06 12.65
N HIS A 56 2.55 -8.05 13.27
CA HIS A 56 1.87 -9.20 13.85
C HIS A 56 2.22 -9.32 15.34
N GLU A 57 1.22 -9.56 16.18
CA GLU A 57 1.35 -9.55 17.64
C GLU A 57 2.54 -10.37 18.18
N LYS A 58 2.75 -11.57 17.63
CA LYS A 58 3.81 -12.50 18.11
C LYS A 58 5.15 -12.33 17.39
N LEU A 59 5.16 -11.74 16.19
CA LEU A 59 6.34 -11.66 15.34
C LEU A 59 6.92 -10.24 15.29
N GLY A 60 6.17 -9.25 15.74
CA GLY A 60 6.48 -7.84 15.59
C GLY A 60 6.32 -7.39 14.13
N ILE A 61 7.09 -6.36 13.78
CA ILE A 61 7.07 -5.74 12.46
C ILE A 61 7.93 -6.59 11.51
N ALA A 62 7.35 -7.03 10.41
CA ALA A 62 8.02 -7.72 9.33
C ALA A 62 7.84 -6.92 8.02
N GLU A 63 8.93 -6.74 7.30
CA GLU A 63 8.95 -6.03 6.02
C GLU A 63 9.00 -7.04 4.87
N TYR A 64 8.22 -6.78 3.83
CA TYR A 64 8.13 -7.58 2.62
C TYR A 64 8.27 -6.67 1.41
N VAL A 65 9.06 -7.07 0.43
CA VAL A 65 8.93 -6.48 -0.92
C VAL A 65 7.69 -7.07 -1.55
N TYR A 66 6.98 -6.30 -2.36
CA TYR A 66 5.82 -6.82 -3.10
C TYR A 66 5.83 -6.43 -4.57
N GLU A 67 5.18 -7.28 -5.36
CA GLU A 67 4.88 -7.05 -6.77
C GLU A 67 3.40 -7.37 -7.03
N LYS A 68 2.75 -6.55 -7.86
CA LYS A 68 1.39 -6.81 -8.33
C LYS A 68 1.44 -7.22 -9.80
N ASP A 69 1.08 -8.46 -10.08
CA ASP A 69 0.97 -9.01 -11.43
C ASP A 69 -0.49 -9.39 -11.71
N GLY A 70 -1.21 -8.54 -12.44
CA GLY A 70 -2.63 -8.75 -12.74
C GLY A 70 -3.49 -8.86 -11.48
N ASP A 71 -4.07 -10.05 -11.27
CA ASP A 71 -4.89 -10.48 -10.14
C ASP A 71 -4.07 -11.19 -9.05
N LYS A 72 -2.75 -11.05 -9.06
CA LYS A 72 -1.86 -11.62 -8.05
C LYS A 72 -1.11 -10.53 -7.30
N LEU A 73 -0.88 -10.80 -6.02
CA LEU A 73 0.03 -10.08 -5.16
C LEU A 73 1.14 -11.05 -4.74
N ILE A 74 2.38 -10.74 -5.09
CA ILE A 74 3.55 -11.53 -4.73
C ILE A 74 4.25 -10.78 -3.61
N THR A 75 4.47 -11.44 -2.47
CA THR A 75 5.19 -10.88 -1.32
C THR A 75 6.46 -11.66 -1.07
N THR A 76 7.58 -10.97 -0.90
CA THR A 76 8.91 -11.56 -0.74
C THR A 76 9.54 -11.08 0.56
N THR A 77 9.92 -12.03 1.42
CA THR A 77 10.64 -11.74 2.67
C THR A 77 12.09 -11.30 2.40
N PRO A 78 12.79 -10.69 3.38
CA PRO A 78 14.23 -10.40 3.27
C PRO A 78 15.09 -11.64 3.08
N LEU A 79 14.57 -12.82 3.43
CA LEU A 79 15.21 -14.12 3.21
C LEU A 79 14.84 -14.76 1.87
N PHE A 80 14.25 -13.99 0.95
CA PHE A 80 13.85 -14.40 -0.41
C PHE A 80 12.80 -15.51 -0.47
N PHE A 81 12.06 -15.75 0.61
CA PHE A 81 10.85 -16.57 0.54
C PHE A 81 9.71 -15.77 -0.07
N GLU A 82 9.16 -16.29 -1.15
CA GLU A 82 8.02 -15.72 -1.85
C GLU A 82 6.72 -16.39 -1.40
N ARG A 83 5.67 -15.59 -1.34
CA ARG A 83 4.29 -16.04 -1.17
C ARG A 83 3.42 -15.34 -2.20
N VAL A 84 2.62 -16.13 -2.91
CA VAL A 84 1.72 -15.64 -3.96
C VAL A 84 0.30 -15.66 -3.43
N TRP A 85 -0.35 -14.52 -3.52
CA TRP A 85 -1.73 -14.31 -3.13
C TRP A 85 -2.58 -14.01 -4.36
N SER A 86 -3.79 -14.55 -4.40
CA SER A 86 -4.85 -14.06 -5.29
C SER A 86 -5.36 -12.72 -4.75
N LEU A 87 -5.53 -11.74 -5.62
CA LEU A 87 -6.10 -10.43 -5.33
C LEU A 87 -7.58 -10.42 -5.74
N ASP A 88 -8.42 -10.98 -4.87
CA ASP A 88 -9.84 -11.21 -5.14
C ASP A 88 -10.65 -9.92 -5.21
N THR A 89 -10.25 -8.88 -4.48
CA THR A 89 -10.91 -7.57 -4.49
C THR A 89 -9.92 -6.45 -4.24
N LEU A 90 -10.00 -5.39 -5.04
CA LEU A 90 -9.26 -4.14 -4.85
C LEU A 90 -10.16 -2.95 -5.20
N THR A 91 -10.60 -2.23 -4.17
CA THR A 91 -11.33 -0.96 -4.30
C THR A 91 -10.61 0.15 -3.54
N ASP A 92 -11.14 1.36 -3.56
CA ASP A 92 -10.53 2.49 -2.82
C ASP A 92 -10.63 2.33 -1.30
N SER A 93 -11.40 1.35 -0.80
CA SER A 93 -11.67 1.16 0.63
C SER A 93 -11.49 -0.27 1.13
N ILE A 94 -11.44 -1.27 0.24
CA ILE A 94 -11.35 -2.68 0.60
C ILE A 94 -10.31 -3.39 -0.27
N VAL A 95 -9.48 -4.21 0.36
CA VAL A 95 -8.63 -5.20 -0.28
C VAL A 95 -8.98 -6.58 0.26
N VAL A 96 -9.15 -7.56 -0.62
CA VAL A 96 -9.29 -8.97 -0.24
C VAL A 96 -8.23 -9.75 -1.00
N ILE A 97 -7.42 -10.49 -0.24
CA ILE A 97 -6.43 -11.41 -0.78
C ILE A 97 -6.65 -12.80 -0.23
N SER A 98 -6.30 -13.83 -1.00
CA SER A 98 -6.42 -15.22 -0.57
C SER A 98 -5.28 -16.09 -1.07
N ASP A 99 -5.05 -17.19 -0.37
CA ASP A 99 -4.19 -18.28 -0.83
C ASP A 99 -4.72 -19.63 -0.29
N SER A 100 -3.92 -20.68 -0.39
CA SER A 100 -4.31 -22.01 0.10
C SER A 100 -4.46 -22.11 1.62
N LEU A 101 -3.96 -21.13 2.38
CA LEU A 101 -4.02 -21.10 3.84
C LEU A 101 -5.18 -20.26 4.37
N GLY A 102 -5.74 -19.35 3.56
CA GLY A 102 -6.97 -18.66 3.93
C GLY A 102 -7.25 -17.39 3.13
N VAL A 103 -8.25 -16.64 3.62
CA VAL A 103 -8.67 -15.35 3.06
C VAL A 103 -8.36 -14.25 4.07
N ARG A 104 -7.84 -13.13 3.58
CA ARG A 104 -7.54 -11.93 4.36
C ARG A 104 -8.28 -10.74 3.78
N LYS A 105 -9.03 -10.05 4.63
CA LYS A 105 -9.79 -8.85 4.27
C LYS A 105 -9.23 -7.65 5.00
N PHE A 106 -8.93 -6.62 4.23
CA PHE A 106 -8.41 -5.36 4.71
C PHE A 106 -9.34 -4.21 4.35
N GLN A 107 -9.37 -3.20 5.21
CA GLN A 107 -10.03 -1.93 4.99
C GLN A 107 -9.00 -0.80 4.99
N ARG A 108 -9.22 0.20 4.16
CA ARG A 108 -8.32 1.35 4.08
C ARG A 108 -8.51 2.26 5.27
N MET A 109 -7.41 2.70 5.85
CA MET A 109 -7.39 3.73 6.89
C MET A 109 -7.21 5.11 6.28
N ASP A 110 -7.96 6.08 6.79
CA ASP A 110 -7.79 7.50 6.46
C ASP A 110 -6.68 8.13 7.31
N ILE A 111 -5.47 7.60 7.12
CA ILE A 111 -4.24 8.10 7.74
C ILE A 111 -3.29 8.41 6.59
N GLU A 112 -2.50 9.48 6.73
CA GLU A 112 -1.44 9.79 5.78
C GLU A 112 -0.49 8.60 5.61
N VAL A 113 -0.08 8.32 4.36
CA VAL A 113 0.82 7.21 4.03
C VAL A 113 2.25 7.57 4.46
N ASP A 114 2.52 7.44 5.75
CA ASP A 114 3.83 7.67 6.38
C ASP A 114 4.16 6.54 7.35
N PHE A 115 5.35 5.96 7.21
CA PHE A 115 5.79 4.80 7.98
C PHE A 115 5.74 5.03 9.50
N PHE A 116 6.25 6.17 9.96
CA PHE A 116 6.35 6.44 11.39
C PHE A 116 5.00 6.80 11.99
N LYS A 117 4.13 7.51 11.25
CA LYS A 117 2.75 7.78 11.68
C LYS A 117 1.95 6.49 11.80
N SER A 118 2.03 5.65 10.78
CA SER A 118 1.44 4.32 10.75
C SER A 118 1.91 3.44 11.89
N LEU A 119 3.23 3.35 12.08
CA LEU A 119 3.82 2.57 13.16
C LEU A 119 3.44 3.11 14.55
N ASN A 120 3.47 4.43 14.74
CA ASN A 120 3.09 5.04 16.02
C ASN A 120 1.63 4.75 16.38
N ASP A 121 0.73 4.76 15.38
CA ASP A 121 -0.66 4.35 15.57
C ASP A 121 -0.74 2.88 16.02
N SER A 122 0.01 2.00 15.35
CA SER A 122 0.07 0.54 15.58
C SER A 122 0.54 0.10 16.98
N THR A 123 1.48 0.84 17.57
CA THR A 123 2.20 0.39 18.79
C THR A 123 1.34 0.28 20.05
N GLU A 124 0.09 0.75 20.05
CA GLU A 124 -0.83 0.64 21.20
C GLU A 124 -2.06 -0.24 20.89
N TYR A 125 -1.89 -1.54 20.59
CA TYR A 125 -2.94 -2.52 20.21
C TYR A 125 -4.37 -2.25 20.74
N TYR A 126 -4.56 -2.21 22.07
CA TYR A 126 -5.89 -2.06 22.66
C TYR A 126 -6.52 -0.70 22.35
N ARG A 127 -5.74 0.37 22.50
CA ARG A 127 -6.17 1.72 22.15
C ARG A 127 -6.32 1.87 20.64
N PHE A 128 -5.47 1.23 19.86
CA PHE A 128 -5.56 1.20 18.42
C PHE A 128 -6.91 0.60 17.99
N ARG A 129 -7.30 -0.58 18.50
CA ARG A 129 -8.57 -1.23 18.11
C ARG A 129 -9.77 -0.34 18.43
N GLU A 130 -9.82 0.21 19.64
CA GLU A 130 -10.88 1.13 20.06
C GLU A 130 -10.90 2.40 19.19
N ASN A 131 -9.74 3.05 19.02
CA ASN A 131 -9.59 4.23 18.18
C ASN A 131 -9.90 3.94 16.71
N PHE A 132 -9.61 2.72 16.23
CA PHE A 132 -9.91 2.29 14.88
C PHE A 132 -11.41 2.17 14.67
N VAL A 133 -12.14 1.49 15.55
CA VAL A 133 -13.61 1.41 15.48
C VAL A 133 -14.24 2.80 15.58
N LEU A 134 -13.71 3.67 16.45
CA LEU A 134 -14.16 5.06 16.60
C LEU A 134 -13.92 5.90 15.33
N ARG A 135 -12.75 5.78 14.70
CA ARG A 135 -12.40 6.48 13.45
C ARG A 135 -13.10 5.89 12.23
N ASN A 136 -13.48 4.62 12.30
CA ASN A 136 -14.11 3.87 11.21
C ASN A 136 -15.44 3.26 11.67
N PRO A 137 -16.47 4.07 11.96
CA PRO A 137 -17.74 3.60 12.53
C PRO A 137 -18.54 2.66 11.60
N LYS A 138 -18.13 2.52 10.33
CA LYS A 138 -18.67 1.53 9.38
C LYS A 138 -18.08 0.12 9.59
N PHE A 139 -17.04 -0.01 10.40
CA PHE A 139 -16.44 -1.27 10.76
C PHE A 139 -17.33 -2.00 11.78
N LYS A 140 -17.97 -3.08 11.35
CA LYS A 140 -18.62 -4.02 12.27
C LYS A 140 -17.58 -5.06 12.67
N THR A 141 -17.22 -5.10 13.95
CA THR A 141 -16.63 -6.31 14.54
C THR A 141 -17.77 -7.32 14.68
N ASP A 142 -17.69 -8.41 13.93
CA ASP A 142 -18.55 -9.59 14.16
C ASP A 142 -18.13 -10.31 15.45
#